data_AF-A0A8K0KC01-F1
#
_entry.id   AF-A0A8K0KC01-F1
#
_cell.length_a   1.000
_cell.length_b   1.000
_cell.length_c   1.000
_cell.angle_alpha   90.00
_cell.angle_beta   90.00
_cell.angle_gamma   90.00
#
_symmetry.space_group_name_H-M   'P 1'
#
loop_
_entity.id
_entity.type
_entity.pdbx_description
1 polymer ?
#
loop_
_entity_poly.entity_id
_entity_poly.type
_entity_poly.pdbx_seq_one_letter_code
_entity_poly.pdbx_strand_id
1 'polypeptide(L)'
;MADEVQDVKEVASVKEKQKLIGNFLFKKRLPPRLPRKKNEVYANKKSSFKAQLSRCEKLLQEGENEIIIHGLGAAVVVAANLALHLRERFHQTVELDVRTDTVDIIGGQAPPRPCGCPPRPARPRRHTAMFFSLEELVQWLGLTVFEMWVFLASLSLFTILVALGAEGALPAADPPNSGSLSSAMHRQPSPWLIFSPLFVADALNTYFCAIVFVRMYLEGTYKAALLRASWSLSLLVLLFVFKFLLCEKLSGRSTLEYSEVLAPVFILLQLVA
;
A
#
# COMPACT_ATOMS: atom_id res chain seq x y z
N MET A 1 -62.83 5.83 -13.99
CA MET A 1 -62.04 6.49 -15.04
C MET A 1 -61.08 7.40 -14.31
N ALA A 2 -60.03 6.76 -13.78
CA ALA A 2 -58.65 6.89 -14.25
C ALA A 2 -58.03 8.16 -13.62
N ASP A 3 -57.30 8.01 -12.52
CA ASP A 3 -55.86 7.71 -12.48
C ASP A 3 -55.02 8.77 -13.20
N GLU A 4 -53.85 9.04 -12.61
CA GLU A 4 -52.79 9.95 -13.07
C GLU A 4 -52.92 11.43 -12.63
N VAL A 5 -52.08 11.79 -11.65
CA VAL A 5 -51.14 12.94 -11.60
C VAL A 5 -50.87 13.23 -10.11
N GLN A 6 -50.17 12.29 -9.48
CA GLN A 6 -49.59 12.42 -8.14
C GLN A 6 -48.14 11.93 -8.21
N ASP A 7 -47.30 12.57 -9.04
CA ASP A 7 -45.87 12.21 -9.10
C ASP A 7 -44.98 13.31 -9.70
N VAL A 8 -44.68 14.39 -8.96
CA VAL A 8 -43.57 15.31 -9.34
C VAL A 8 -42.82 15.95 -8.15
N LYS A 9 -43.19 15.71 -6.87
CA LYS A 9 -42.59 16.49 -5.76
C LYS A 9 -41.63 15.77 -4.82
N GLU A 10 -41.17 14.56 -5.14
CA GLU A 10 -40.19 13.84 -4.31
C GLU A 10 -38.91 13.48 -5.06
N VAL A 11 -38.17 14.48 -5.57
CA VAL A 11 -36.78 14.28 -6.01
C VAL A 11 -35.91 15.43 -5.50
N ALA A 12 -35.87 15.61 -4.18
CA ALA A 12 -35.01 16.59 -3.53
C ALA A 12 -34.24 15.95 -2.37
N SER A 13 -33.23 15.12 -2.66
CA SER A 13 -32.07 14.92 -1.77
C SER A 13 -31.05 13.95 -2.36
N VAL A 14 -30.22 14.43 -3.29
CA VAL A 14 -28.84 13.93 -3.40
C VAL A 14 -27.94 15.16 -3.55
N LYS A 15 -27.49 15.71 -2.42
CA LYS A 15 -26.46 16.76 -2.37
C LYS A 15 -25.16 16.20 -2.94
N GLU A 16 -24.97 16.35 -4.24
CA GLU A 16 -23.67 16.18 -4.89
C GLU A 16 -22.79 17.37 -4.47
N LYS A 17 -21.76 17.11 -3.65
CA LYS A 17 -20.80 18.14 -3.21
C LYS A 17 -20.06 18.71 -4.43
N GLN A 18 -20.61 19.76 -5.02
CA GLN A 18 -19.96 20.59 -6.03
C GLN A 18 -18.81 21.33 -5.34
N LYS A 19 -17.57 21.02 -5.71
CA LYS A 19 -16.39 21.72 -5.22
C LYS A 19 -16.18 22.95 -6.11
N LEU A 20 -16.58 24.12 -5.62
CA LEU A 20 -16.27 25.40 -6.27
C LEU A 20 -14.78 25.72 -6.02
N ILE A 21 -14.00 25.90 -7.09
CA ILE A 21 -12.64 26.45 -7.01
C ILE A 21 -12.63 27.67 -7.93
N GLY A 22 -12.74 28.88 -7.35
CA GLY A 22 -12.95 30.12 -8.10
C GLY A 22 -14.30 30.18 -8.84
N ASN A 23 -14.34 30.85 -9.99
CA ASN A 23 -15.56 31.02 -10.84
C ASN A 23 -15.91 29.78 -11.70
N PHE A 24 -15.30 28.62 -11.43
CA PHE A 24 -15.48 27.41 -12.24
C PHE A 24 -16.33 26.37 -11.51
N LEU A 25 -17.49 26.06 -12.08
CA LEU A 25 -18.36 24.99 -11.62
C LEU A 25 -17.93 23.66 -12.26
N PHE A 26 -17.26 22.81 -11.50
CA PHE A 26 -16.95 21.45 -11.94
C PHE A 26 -18.19 20.56 -11.85
N LYS A 27 -18.86 20.32 -12.98
CA LYS A 27 -19.89 19.29 -13.10
C LYS A 27 -19.28 18.01 -13.67
N LYS A 28 -19.15 16.97 -12.84
CA LYS A 28 -18.78 15.64 -13.33
C LYS A 28 -19.89 15.14 -14.24
N ARG A 29 -19.57 14.83 -15.49
CA ARG A 29 -20.50 14.14 -16.40
C ARG A 29 -20.31 12.63 -16.19
N LEU A 30 -21.42 11.90 -16.19
CA LEU A 30 -21.36 10.44 -16.27
C LEU A 30 -20.67 10.07 -17.60
N PRO A 31 -19.86 9.00 -17.62
CA PRO A 31 -19.35 8.48 -18.88
C PRO A 31 -20.54 8.17 -19.82
N PRO A 32 -20.35 8.28 -21.15
CA PRO A 32 -21.37 7.93 -22.13
C PRO A 32 -21.90 6.54 -21.84
N ARG A 33 -23.22 6.41 -21.63
CA ARG A 33 -23.84 5.12 -21.35
C ARG A 33 -23.99 4.36 -22.66
N LEU A 34 -23.28 3.25 -22.80
CA LEU A 34 -23.62 2.24 -23.79
C LEU A 34 -24.98 1.60 -23.45
N PRO A 35 -25.73 1.06 -24.43
CA PRO A 35 -26.98 0.37 -24.16
C PRO A 35 -26.74 -0.79 -23.18
N ARG A 36 -27.50 -0.83 -22.09
CA ARG A 36 -27.32 -1.85 -21.04
C ARG A 36 -27.83 -3.19 -21.53
N LYS A 37 -26.93 -4.19 -21.56
CA LYS A 37 -27.35 -5.59 -21.64
C LYS A 37 -27.89 -6.04 -20.28
N LYS A 38 -28.77 -7.05 -20.26
CA LYS A 38 -29.34 -7.58 -19.01
C LYS A 38 -28.27 -8.24 -18.12
N ASN A 39 -27.22 -8.78 -18.73
CA ASN A 39 -26.16 -9.56 -18.12
C ASN A 39 -25.04 -8.70 -17.52
N GLU A 40 -25.11 -7.36 -17.65
CA GLU A 40 -24.11 -6.43 -17.15
C GLU A 40 -24.53 -5.80 -15.82
N VAL A 41 -23.67 -5.92 -14.80
CA VAL A 41 -23.86 -5.35 -13.48
C VAL A 41 -22.76 -4.32 -13.20
N TYR A 42 -23.15 -3.08 -12.92
CA TYR A 42 -22.21 -2.01 -12.58
C TYR A 42 -22.08 -1.88 -11.06
N ALA A 43 -20.89 -2.19 -10.54
CA ALA A 43 -20.57 -2.04 -9.14
C ALA A 43 -20.38 -0.56 -8.77
N ASN A 44 -20.94 -0.17 -7.64
CA ASN A 44 -20.80 1.16 -7.06
C ASN A 44 -20.63 1.04 -5.55
N LYS A 45 -19.76 1.88 -4.98
CA LYS A 45 -19.49 1.97 -3.54
C LYS A 45 -20.67 2.52 -2.72
N LYS A 46 -21.60 3.26 -3.35
CA LYS A 46 -22.77 3.84 -2.65
C LYS A 46 -23.87 2.82 -2.34
N SER A 47 -24.00 1.79 -3.17
CA SER A 47 -25.02 0.76 -2.98
C SER A 47 -24.53 -0.27 -1.97
N SER A 48 -25.44 -0.83 -1.18
CA SER A 48 -25.07 -1.86 -0.20
C SER A 48 -24.56 -3.12 -0.89
N PHE A 49 -23.47 -3.69 -0.38
CA PHE A 49 -22.83 -4.89 -0.91
C PHE A 49 -23.80 -6.07 -1.01
N LYS A 50 -24.58 -6.34 0.05
CA LYS A 50 -25.57 -7.43 0.08
C LYS A 50 -26.63 -7.32 -1.02
N ALA A 51 -27.10 -6.10 -1.31
CA ALA A 51 -28.08 -5.89 -2.37
C ALA A 51 -27.48 -6.17 -3.76
N GLN A 52 -26.23 -5.74 -4.00
CA GLN A 52 -25.52 -6.05 -5.24
C GLN A 52 -25.30 -7.56 -5.40
N LEU A 53 -24.93 -8.24 -4.33
CA LEU A 53 -24.73 -9.70 -4.32
C LEU A 53 -26.03 -10.43 -4.63
N SER A 54 -27.13 -10.10 -3.94
CA SER A 54 -28.44 -10.70 -4.19
C SER A 54 -28.95 -10.47 -5.61
N ARG A 55 -28.54 -9.36 -6.24
CA ARG A 55 -28.88 -9.06 -7.63
C ARG A 55 -28.11 -9.95 -8.59
N CYS A 56 -26.83 -10.15 -8.36
CA CYS A 56 -26.02 -11.08 -9.15
C CYS A 56 -26.49 -12.53 -9.00
N GLU A 57 -26.87 -12.95 -7.78
CA GLU A 57 -27.44 -14.28 -7.53
C GLU A 57 -28.72 -14.49 -8.33
N LYS A 58 -29.63 -13.51 -8.34
CA LYS A 58 -30.87 -13.57 -9.13
C LYS A 58 -30.61 -13.73 -10.62
N LEU A 59 -29.65 -13.00 -11.18
CA LEU A 59 -29.31 -13.11 -12.59
C LEU A 59 -28.77 -14.51 -12.96
N LEU A 60 -28.02 -15.15 -12.07
CA LEU A 60 -27.59 -16.55 -12.28
C LEU A 60 -28.76 -17.52 -12.16
N GLN A 61 -29.67 -17.29 -11.21
CA GLN A 61 -30.88 -18.11 -11.02
C GLN A 61 -31.90 -17.96 -12.16
N GLU A 62 -31.94 -16.79 -12.80
CA GLU A 62 -32.75 -16.51 -13.99
C GLU A 62 -32.23 -17.23 -15.25
N GLY A 63 -31.06 -17.90 -15.16
CA GLY A 63 -30.51 -18.76 -16.20
C GLY A 63 -29.57 -18.05 -17.18
N GLU A 64 -29.03 -16.88 -16.82
CA GLU A 64 -28.00 -16.23 -17.63
C GLU A 64 -26.69 -17.03 -17.56
N ASN A 65 -26.14 -17.41 -18.72
CA ASN A 65 -24.90 -18.21 -18.81
C ASN A 65 -23.67 -17.46 -18.30
N GLU A 66 -23.67 -16.13 -18.42
CA GLU A 66 -22.56 -15.27 -17.99
C GLU A 66 -23.08 -13.96 -17.39
N ILE A 67 -22.36 -13.44 -16.40
CA ILE A 67 -22.61 -12.12 -15.81
C ILE A 67 -21.31 -11.34 -15.82
N ILE A 68 -21.38 -10.11 -16.31
CA ILE A 68 -20.24 -9.21 -16.40
C ILE A 68 -20.36 -8.13 -15.33
N ILE A 69 -19.43 -8.12 -14.36
CA ILE A 69 -19.41 -7.13 -13.27
C ILE A 69 -18.40 -6.03 -13.61
N HIS A 70 -18.88 -4.82 -13.89
CA HIS A 70 -18.04 -3.67 -14.17
C HIS A 70 -17.75 -2.87 -12.89
N GLY A 71 -16.48 -2.69 -12.56
CA GLY A 71 -16.01 -1.78 -11.51
C GLY A 71 -15.10 -0.70 -12.09
N LEU A 72 -15.35 0.57 -11.74
CA LEU A 72 -14.51 1.68 -12.18
C LEU A 72 -13.83 2.34 -10.97
N GLY A 73 -12.51 2.49 -11.00
CA GLY A 73 -11.71 3.11 -9.94
C GLY A 73 -11.92 2.43 -8.58
N ALA A 74 -12.37 3.18 -7.57
CA ALA A 74 -12.61 2.65 -6.22
C ALA A 74 -13.71 1.56 -6.15
N ALA A 75 -14.52 1.38 -7.21
CA ALA A 75 -15.51 0.32 -7.28
C ALA A 75 -14.95 -1.02 -7.82
N VAL A 76 -13.71 -1.05 -8.32
CA VAL A 76 -13.04 -2.29 -8.78
C VAL A 76 -12.91 -3.30 -7.64
N VAL A 77 -12.50 -2.83 -6.45
CA VAL A 77 -12.38 -3.67 -5.25
C VAL A 77 -13.73 -4.27 -4.86
N VAL A 78 -14.80 -3.47 -4.96
CA VAL A 78 -16.17 -3.94 -4.67
C VAL A 78 -16.60 -5.01 -5.67
N ALA A 79 -16.30 -4.82 -6.96
CA ALA A 79 -16.59 -5.79 -8.02
C ALA A 79 -15.85 -7.12 -7.80
N ALA A 80 -14.56 -7.07 -7.45
CA ALA A 80 -13.77 -8.25 -7.14
C ALA A 80 -14.34 -9.02 -5.94
N ASN A 81 -14.70 -8.31 -4.87
CA ASN A 81 -15.31 -8.92 -3.69
C ASN A 81 -16.66 -9.58 -4.01
N LEU A 82 -17.49 -8.96 -4.86
CA LEU A 82 -18.74 -9.55 -5.35
C LEU A 82 -18.50 -10.86 -6.08
N ALA A 83 -17.55 -10.88 -7.03
CA ALA A 83 -17.19 -12.06 -7.80
C ALA A 83 -16.72 -13.23 -6.91
N LEU A 84 -15.88 -12.94 -5.92
CA LEU A 84 -15.38 -13.95 -4.98
C LEU A 84 -16.50 -14.55 -4.13
N HIS A 85 -17.40 -13.72 -3.60
CA HIS A 85 -18.53 -14.20 -2.80
C HIS A 85 -19.55 -15.00 -3.63
N LEU A 86 -19.74 -14.65 -4.91
CA LEU A 86 -20.59 -15.44 -5.81
C LEU A 86 -19.98 -16.83 -6.05
N ARG A 87 -18.67 -16.89 -6.33
CA ARG A 87 -17.99 -18.18 -6.49
C ARG A 87 -18.12 -19.06 -5.25
N GLU A 88 -18.04 -18.47 -4.05
CA GLU A 88 -18.23 -19.19 -2.79
C GLU A 88 -19.67 -19.69 -2.61
N ARG A 89 -20.67 -18.84 -2.89
CA ARG A 89 -22.11 -19.18 -2.78
C ARG A 89 -22.56 -20.28 -3.73
N PHE A 90 -21.96 -20.34 -4.92
CA PHE A 90 -22.24 -21.36 -5.93
C PHE A 90 -21.20 -22.49 -5.92
N HIS A 91 -20.57 -22.77 -4.78
CA HIS A 91 -19.67 -23.91 -4.58
C HIS A 91 -18.62 -24.09 -5.71
N GLN A 92 -18.01 -23.01 -6.17
CA GLN A 92 -17.01 -23.00 -7.25
C GLN A 92 -17.50 -23.51 -8.63
N THR A 93 -18.82 -23.61 -8.85
CA THR A 93 -19.38 -23.97 -10.17
C THR A 93 -19.24 -22.82 -11.19
N VAL A 94 -19.02 -21.60 -10.71
CA VAL A 94 -18.86 -20.40 -11.56
C VAL A 94 -17.38 -20.12 -11.78
N GLU A 95 -16.97 -20.08 -13.04
CA GLU A 95 -15.62 -19.67 -13.46
C GLU A 95 -15.50 -18.14 -13.48
N LEU A 96 -14.35 -17.62 -13.05
CA LEU A 96 -14.08 -16.17 -13.00
C LEU A 96 -13.07 -15.80 -14.08
N ASP A 97 -13.47 -14.98 -15.04
CA ASP A 97 -12.57 -14.34 -16.01
C ASP A 97 -12.38 -12.85 -15.67
N VAL A 98 -11.12 -12.39 -15.63
CA VAL A 98 -10.77 -11.02 -15.23
C VAL A 98 -10.25 -10.26 -16.44
N ARG A 99 -11.05 -9.32 -16.93
CA ARG A 99 -10.68 -8.42 -18.04
C ARG A 99 -10.50 -6.99 -17.57
N THR A 100 -9.46 -6.35 -18.07
CA THR A 100 -9.19 -4.94 -17.82
C THR A 100 -9.52 -4.13 -19.06
N ASP A 101 -10.61 -3.37 -19.01
CA ASP A 101 -11.00 -2.48 -20.10
C ASP A 101 -10.69 -1.01 -19.78
N THR A 102 -10.42 -0.23 -20.83
CA THR A 102 -10.17 1.21 -20.72
C THR A 102 -11.43 1.99 -21.07
N VAL A 103 -11.84 2.89 -20.17
CA VAL A 103 -13.03 3.73 -20.36
C VAL A 103 -12.62 5.20 -20.31
N ASP A 104 -12.81 5.91 -21.42
CA ASP A 104 -12.52 7.33 -21.51
C ASP A 104 -13.61 8.16 -20.82
N ILE A 105 -13.23 8.82 -19.73
CA ILE A 105 -14.10 9.72 -18.99
C ILE A 105 -13.79 11.16 -19.39
N ILE A 106 -14.70 11.77 -20.14
CA ILE A 106 -14.57 13.17 -20.55
C ILE A 106 -14.96 14.06 -19.37
N GLY A 107 -13.96 14.59 -18.67
CA GLY A 107 -14.14 15.64 -17.67
C GLY A 107 -14.42 16.98 -18.36
N GLY A 108 -15.67 17.46 -18.28
CA GLY A 108 -16.03 18.77 -18.83
C GLY A 108 -15.35 19.89 -18.04
N GLN A 109 -14.37 20.56 -18.64
CA GLN A 109 -13.78 21.78 -18.12
C GLN A 109 -13.94 22.84 -19.21
N ALA A 110 -14.78 23.85 -18.99
CA ALA A 110 -14.88 25.00 -19.87
C ALA A 110 -15.28 26.26 -19.06
N PRO A 111 -14.51 27.36 -19.10
CA PRO A 111 -15.12 28.68 -18.98
C PRO A 111 -16.06 28.92 -20.17
N PRO A 112 -17.20 29.61 -19.99
CA PRO A 112 -17.97 30.11 -21.12
C PRO A 112 -17.08 31.08 -21.92
N ARG A 113 -16.80 30.75 -23.18
CA ARG A 113 -16.21 31.72 -24.12
C ARG A 113 -17.35 32.53 -24.77
N PRO A 114 -17.19 33.84 -25.00
CA PRO A 114 -18.21 34.65 -25.67
C PRO A 114 -18.46 34.30 -27.15
N CYS A 115 -17.71 33.36 -27.74
CA CYS A 115 -17.75 33.08 -29.16
C CYS A 115 -17.78 31.56 -29.38
N GLY A 116 -18.79 31.08 -30.10
CA GLY A 116 -19.18 29.67 -30.27
C GLY A 116 -18.20 28.77 -31.04
N CYS A 117 -16.94 28.68 -30.62
CA CYS A 117 -15.99 27.70 -31.13
C CYS A 117 -16.00 26.41 -30.29
N PRO A 118 -15.83 25.22 -30.91
CA PRO A 118 -15.80 23.96 -30.18
C PRO A 118 -14.58 23.88 -29.21
N PRO A 119 -14.76 23.30 -28.01
CA PRO A 119 -13.70 23.20 -27.01
C PRO A 119 -12.58 22.23 -27.44
N ARG A 120 -11.33 22.53 -27.05
CA ARG A 120 -10.18 21.63 -27.27
C ARG A 120 -10.36 20.31 -26.49
N PRO A 121 -9.98 19.16 -27.07
CA PRO A 121 -10.02 17.88 -26.35
C PRO A 121 -9.11 17.94 -25.12
N ALA A 122 -9.67 17.60 -23.96
CA ALA A 122 -8.95 17.57 -22.70
C ALA A 122 -8.00 16.36 -22.64
N ARG A 123 -6.81 16.56 -22.07
CA ARG A 123 -5.77 15.54 -21.97
C ARG A 123 -6.23 14.38 -21.07
N PRO A 124 -6.10 13.12 -21.49
CA PRO A 124 -6.47 11.97 -20.67
C PRO A 124 -5.59 11.93 -19.41
N ARG A 125 -6.20 11.91 -18.23
CA ARG A 125 -5.50 11.63 -16.97
C ARG A 125 -5.42 10.13 -16.79
N ARG A 126 -4.18 9.61 -16.92
CA ARG A 126 -3.82 8.22 -16.71
C ARG A 126 -3.85 7.93 -15.21
N HIS A 127 -4.61 6.92 -14.80
CA HIS A 127 -4.40 6.26 -13.51
C HIS A 127 -4.01 4.82 -13.81
N THR A 128 -2.73 4.53 -13.71
CA THR A 128 -2.22 3.17 -13.59
C THR A 128 -2.54 2.67 -12.19
N ALA A 129 -3.24 1.54 -12.10
CA ALA A 129 -3.42 0.83 -10.85
C ALA A 129 -2.14 0.03 -10.58
N MET A 130 -1.43 0.34 -9.48
CA MET A 130 -0.47 -0.60 -8.90
C MET A 130 -1.21 -1.54 -7.95
N PHE A 131 -0.81 -2.82 -7.95
CA PHE A 131 -1.55 -3.95 -7.39
C PHE A 131 -1.40 -4.17 -5.87
N PHE A 132 -0.87 -3.19 -5.12
CA PHE A 132 -0.87 -3.23 -3.65
C PHE A 132 -1.05 -1.81 -3.13
N SER A 133 -2.15 -1.56 -2.40
CA SER A 133 -2.27 -0.30 -1.67
C SER A 133 -1.23 -0.34 -0.55
N LEU A 134 -0.38 0.69 -0.48
CA LEU A 134 0.49 0.92 0.68
C LEU A 134 -0.31 0.91 1.99
N GLU A 135 -1.59 1.27 1.95
CA GLU A 135 -2.49 1.22 3.10
C GLU A 135 -2.72 -0.21 3.61
N GLU A 136 -2.83 -1.20 2.71
CA GLU A 136 -2.98 -2.61 3.12
C GLU A 136 -1.67 -3.16 3.69
N LEU A 137 -0.52 -2.81 3.11
CA LEU A 137 0.79 -3.22 3.63
C LEU A 137 1.10 -2.58 4.99
N VAL A 138 0.78 -1.29 5.15
CA VAL A 138 0.86 -0.54 6.42
C VAL A 138 -0.09 -1.14 7.46
N GLN A 139 -1.24 -1.66 7.05
CA GLN A 139 -2.21 -2.28 7.94
C GLN A 139 -1.82 -3.71 8.35
N TRP A 140 -1.13 -4.46 7.49
CA TRP A 140 -0.64 -5.82 7.77
C TRP A 140 0.66 -5.83 8.58
N LEU A 141 1.64 -4.98 8.26
CA LEU A 141 2.90 -4.91 9.00
C LEU A 141 2.87 -3.91 10.17
N GLY A 142 1.90 -2.99 10.20
CA GLY A 142 1.85 -1.92 11.20
C GLY A 142 2.95 -0.86 11.06
N LEU A 143 3.81 -0.99 10.05
CA LEU A 143 4.97 -0.12 9.80
C LEU A 143 4.54 1.15 9.06
N THR A 144 5.16 2.28 9.40
CA THR A 144 4.85 3.54 8.74
C THR A 144 5.54 3.70 7.39
N VAL A 145 4.97 4.52 6.50
CA VAL A 145 5.62 4.88 5.22
C VAL A 145 7.02 5.48 5.45
N PHE A 146 7.18 6.22 6.55
CA PHE A 146 8.46 6.78 6.98
C PHE A 146 9.47 5.69 7.35
N GLU A 147 9.06 4.70 8.14
CA GLU A 147 9.87 3.55 8.55
C GLU A 147 10.35 2.72 7.35
N MET A 148 9.47 2.47 6.39
CA MET A 148 9.83 1.84 5.11
C MET A 148 10.88 2.64 4.34
N TRP A 149 10.76 3.97 4.35
CA TRP A 149 11.72 4.86 3.68
C TRP A 149 13.08 4.90 4.39
N VAL A 150 13.09 4.93 5.73
CA VAL A 150 14.32 4.87 6.54
C VAL A 150 15.04 3.53 6.33
N PHE A 151 14.32 2.41 6.28
CA PHE A 151 14.91 1.10 5.95
C PHE A 151 15.50 1.07 4.55
N LEU A 152 14.79 1.61 3.55
CA LEU A 152 15.27 1.65 2.17
C LEU A 152 16.52 2.51 2.00
N ALA A 153 16.54 3.70 2.63
CA ALA A 153 17.70 4.60 2.63
C ALA A 153 18.90 3.99 3.37
N SER A 154 18.64 3.25 4.44
CA SER A 154 19.69 2.54 5.16
C SER A 154 20.28 1.38 4.37
N LEU A 155 19.43 0.62 3.65
CA LEU A 155 19.87 -0.51 2.83
C LEU A 155 20.70 -0.03 1.64
N SER A 156 20.32 1.10 1.02
CA SER A 156 21.10 1.69 -0.05
C SER A 156 22.47 2.17 0.44
N LEU A 157 22.54 2.86 1.58
CA LEU A 157 23.80 3.28 2.17
C LEU A 157 24.68 2.09 2.57
N PHE A 158 24.08 1.05 3.17
CA PHE A 158 24.76 -0.21 3.47
C PHE A 158 25.34 -0.85 2.20
N THR A 159 24.56 -0.92 1.12
CA THR A 159 24.99 -1.49 -0.16
C THR A 159 26.17 -0.73 -0.75
N ILE A 160 26.14 0.60 -0.67
CA ILE A 160 27.25 1.48 -1.08
C ILE A 160 28.49 1.20 -0.23
N LEU A 161 28.36 1.11 1.10
CA LEU A 161 29.50 0.81 1.98
C LEU A 161 30.09 -0.58 1.76
N VAL A 162 29.26 -1.59 1.50
CA VAL A 162 29.72 -2.93 1.13
C VAL A 162 30.49 -2.88 -0.20
N ALA A 163 29.96 -2.18 -1.20
CA ALA A 163 30.62 -2.03 -2.50
C ALA A 163 31.97 -1.32 -2.37
N LEU A 164 32.02 -0.21 -1.63
CA LEU A 164 33.27 0.53 -1.36
C LEU A 164 34.26 -0.28 -0.50
N GLY A 165 33.75 -1.09 0.44
CA GLY A 165 34.55 -2.01 1.25
C GLY A 165 35.15 -3.15 0.42
N ALA A 166 34.42 -3.65 -0.58
CA ALA A 166 34.92 -4.66 -1.51
C ALA A 166 36.03 -4.11 -2.43
N GLU A 167 35.96 -2.82 -2.77
CA GLU A 167 36.98 -2.12 -3.58
C GLU A 167 38.19 -1.64 -2.75
N GLY A 168 38.17 -1.79 -1.41
CA GLY A 168 39.27 -1.37 -0.54
C GLY A 168 39.42 0.16 -0.39
N ALA A 169 38.38 0.94 -0.72
CA ALA A 169 38.42 2.39 -0.78
C ALA A 169 38.13 3.10 0.56
N LEU A 170 37.79 2.36 1.62
CA LEU A 170 37.48 2.93 2.94
C LEU A 170 38.77 3.15 3.76
N PRO A 171 39.07 4.38 4.22
CA PRO A 171 40.23 4.65 5.05
C PRO A 171 40.06 4.03 6.45
N ALA A 172 41.01 3.18 6.84
CA ALA A 172 41.08 2.62 8.18
C ALA A 172 41.29 3.76 9.20
N ALA A 173 40.53 3.73 10.29
CA ALA A 173 40.59 4.68 11.40
C ALA A 173 41.81 4.48 12.33
N ASP A 174 42.95 4.06 11.79
CA ASP A 174 44.21 3.88 12.53
C ASP A 174 45.23 4.98 12.15
N PRO A 175 45.99 5.54 13.10
CA PRO A 175 46.89 6.66 12.87
C PRO A 175 48.09 6.29 11.97
N PRO A 176 48.64 7.27 11.23
CA PRO A 176 49.65 7.03 10.21
C PRO A 176 51.04 6.91 10.84
N ASN A 177 51.45 5.73 11.27
CA ASN A 177 52.84 5.50 11.68
C ASN A 177 53.25 4.03 11.47
N SER A 178 53.49 3.67 10.21
CA SER A 178 54.58 2.78 9.74
C SER A 178 54.22 2.27 8.35
N GLY A 179 54.94 2.75 7.35
CA GLY A 179 54.72 2.40 5.96
C GLY A 179 54.97 0.92 5.68
N SER A 180 54.00 0.27 5.05
CA SER A 180 54.24 -0.77 4.06
C SER A 180 53.01 -0.87 3.13
N LEU A 181 53.23 -0.47 1.88
CA LEU A 181 52.25 -0.40 0.79
C LEU A 181 51.77 -1.80 0.34
N SER A 182 52.38 -2.87 0.85
CA SER A 182 52.19 -4.25 0.38
C SER A 182 51.20 -5.10 1.18
N SER A 183 50.59 -4.58 2.26
CA SER A 183 49.58 -5.32 3.05
C SER A 183 48.14 -4.81 2.89
N ALA A 184 47.88 -3.91 1.93
CA ALA A 184 46.53 -3.42 1.63
C ALA A 184 45.58 -4.50 1.06
N MET A 185 46.09 -5.67 0.68
CA MET A 185 45.33 -6.72 -0.01
C MET A 185 44.47 -7.61 0.91
N HIS A 186 44.59 -7.47 2.24
CA HIS A 186 43.76 -8.25 3.18
C HIS A 186 43.41 -7.50 4.47
N ARG A 187 43.11 -6.19 4.38
CA ARG A 187 42.62 -5.43 5.55
C ARG A 187 41.11 -5.31 5.48
N GLN A 188 40.42 -6.32 6.04
CA GLN A 188 38.96 -6.33 6.12
C GLN A 188 38.48 -5.08 6.90
N PRO A 189 37.63 -4.21 6.31
CA PRO A 189 36.98 -3.14 7.06
C PRO A 189 36.20 -3.76 8.22
N SER A 190 36.22 -3.12 9.39
CA SER A 190 35.48 -3.61 10.56
C SER A 190 34.00 -3.80 10.19
N PRO A 191 33.41 -5.01 10.34
CA PRO A 191 32.02 -5.26 9.95
C PRO A 191 31.06 -4.23 10.58
N TRP A 192 31.32 -3.83 11.81
CA TRP A 192 30.60 -2.78 12.54
C TRP A 192 30.43 -1.46 11.77
N LEU A 193 31.44 -1.04 11.00
CA LEU A 193 31.38 0.19 10.19
C LEU A 193 30.48 0.00 8.97
N ILE A 194 30.56 -1.16 8.32
CA ILE A 194 29.71 -1.51 7.17
C ILE A 194 28.25 -1.57 7.61
N PHE A 195 27.96 -2.20 8.75
CA PHE A 195 26.61 -2.34 9.29
C PHE A 195 26.08 -1.09 10.03
N SER A 196 26.91 -0.07 10.26
CA SER A 196 26.54 1.16 10.99
C SER A 196 25.25 1.83 10.48
N PRO A 197 25.03 2.03 9.16
CA PRO A 197 23.78 2.60 8.65
C PRO A 197 22.54 1.83 9.12
N LEU A 198 22.64 0.50 9.15
CA LEU A 198 21.56 -0.41 9.52
C LEU A 198 21.17 -0.26 10.99
N PHE A 199 22.13 0.03 11.87
CA PHE A 199 21.91 0.29 13.30
C PHE A 199 21.35 1.70 13.55
N VAL A 200 21.83 2.70 12.81
CA VAL A 200 21.29 4.07 12.89
C VAL A 200 19.82 4.08 12.49
N ALA A 201 19.45 3.31 11.47
CA ALA A 201 18.06 3.15 11.05
C ALA A 201 17.17 2.54 12.16
N ASP A 202 17.64 1.51 12.86
CA ASP A 202 16.91 0.91 13.98
C ASP A 202 16.74 1.90 15.15
N ALA A 203 17.74 2.73 15.42
CA ALA A 203 17.67 3.78 16.44
C ALA A 203 16.63 4.86 16.07
N LEU A 204 16.62 5.32 14.82
CA LEU A 204 15.62 6.25 14.32
C LEU A 204 14.21 5.65 14.38
N ASN A 205 14.09 4.36 14.08
CA ASN A 205 12.81 3.68 14.14
C ASN A 205 12.29 3.50 15.57
N THR A 206 13.17 3.13 16.50
CA THR A 206 12.86 3.05 17.93
C THR A 206 12.43 4.41 18.47
N TYR A 207 13.12 5.50 18.06
CA TYR A 207 12.75 6.86 18.42
C TYR A 207 11.35 7.25 17.92
N PHE A 208 11.02 6.89 16.67
CA PHE A 208 9.69 7.12 16.12
C PHE A 208 8.61 6.34 16.89
N CYS A 209 8.85 5.07 17.21
CA CYS A 209 7.95 4.28 18.05
C CYS A 209 7.74 4.91 19.43
N ALA A 210 8.80 5.45 20.04
CA ALA A 210 8.69 6.17 21.30
C ALA A 210 7.83 7.45 21.18
N ILE A 211 7.97 8.24 20.11
CA ILE A 211 7.13 9.43 19.87
C ILE A 211 5.66 9.04 19.74
N VAL A 212 5.35 8.01 18.94
CA VAL A 212 3.97 7.53 18.76
C VAL A 212 3.40 7.05 20.09
N PHE A 213 4.19 6.33 20.89
CA PHE A 213 3.80 5.89 22.21
C PHE A 213 3.48 7.06 23.15
N VAL A 214 4.35 8.08 23.23
CA VAL A 214 4.14 9.27 24.06
C VAL A 214 2.88 10.04 23.63
N ARG A 215 2.63 10.17 22.33
CA ARG A 215 1.42 10.82 21.82
C ARG A 215 0.15 10.08 22.25
N MET A 216 0.12 8.75 22.10
CA MET A 216 -1.03 7.94 22.51
C MET A 216 -1.19 7.90 24.04
N TYR A 217 -0.10 8.03 24.79
CA TYR A 217 -0.12 8.16 26.25
C TYR A 217 -0.85 9.45 26.68
N LEU A 218 -0.56 10.58 26.04
CA LEU A 218 -1.22 11.87 26.30
C LEU A 218 -2.71 11.88 25.91
N GLU A 219 -3.11 11.10 24.91
CA GLU A 219 -4.51 10.95 24.47
C GLU A 219 -5.34 10.04 25.42
N GLY A 220 -4.75 9.52 26.50
CA GLY A 220 -5.45 8.82 27.58
C GLY A 220 -5.77 7.34 27.29
N THR A 221 -5.33 6.79 26.16
CA THR A 221 -5.60 5.40 25.74
C THR A 221 -4.42 4.46 26.00
N TYR A 222 -3.95 4.41 27.26
CA TYR A 222 -2.69 3.74 27.64
C TYR A 222 -2.62 2.24 27.32
N LYS A 223 -3.72 1.47 27.47
CA LYS A 223 -3.70 0.01 27.26
C LYS A 223 -3.45 -0.38 25.80
N ALA A 224 -4.12 0.30 24.87
CA ALA A 224 -3.97 0.05 23.43
C ALA A 224 -2.60 0.55 22.93
N ALA A 225 -2.14 1.68 23.46
CA ALA A 225 -0.82 2.23 23.17
C ALA A 225 0.29 1.26 23.61
N LEU A 226 0.19 0.70 24.82
CA LEU A 226 1.20 -0.20 25.36
C LEU A 226 1.27 -1.53 24.59
N LEU A 227 0.11 -2.12 24.26
CA LEU A 227 0.05 -3.35 23.48
C LEU A 227 0.65 -3.17 22.08
N ARG A 228 0.36 -2.03 21.44
CA ARG A 228 0.90 -1.69 20.12
C ARG A 228 2.40 -1.42 20.19
N ALA A 229 2.85 -0.64 21.17
CA ALA A 229 4.27 -0.32 21.34
C ALA A 229 5.08 -1.56 21.75
N SER A 230 4.54 -2.43 22.60
CA SER A 230 5.21 -3.68 22.98
C SER A 230 5.37 -4.63 21.81
N TRP A 231 4.37 -4.70 20.92
CA TRP A 231 4.47 -5.52 19.71
C TRP A 231 5.59 -5.01 18.79
N SER A 232 5.58 -3.72 18.50
CA SER A 232 6.59 -3.08 17.66
C SER A 232 7.99 -3.14 18.28
N LEU A 233 8.12 -2.89 19.59
CA LEU A 233 9.40 -2.94 20.30
C LEU A 233 9.99 -4.35 20.32
N SER A 234 9.17 -5.37 20.56
CA SER A 234 9.62 -6.77 20.53
C SER A 234 10.20 -7.14 19.17
N LEU A 235 9.55 -6.75 18.07
CA LEU A 235 10.05 -6.97 16.71
C LEU A 235 11.38 -6.25 16.46
N LEU A 236 11.51 -4.99 16.93
CA LEU A 236 12.73 -4.20 16.75
C LEU A 236 13.92 -4.77 17.53
N VAL A 237 13.70 -5.18 18.77
CA VAL A 237 14.75 -5.80 19.59
C VAL A 237 15.23 -7.10 18.96
N LEU A 238 14.33 -7.93 18.45
CA LEU A 238 14.69 -9.19 17.80
C LEU A 238 15.52 -8.98 16.54
N LEU A 239 15.15 -7.99 15.71
CA LEU A 239 15.93 -7.60 14.52
C LEU A 239 17.29 -7.01 14.88
N PHE A 240 17.37 -6.22 15.95
CA PHE A 240 18.63 -5.69 16.46
C PHE A 240 19.57 -6.81 16.93
N VAL A 241 19.05 -7.77 17.72
CA VAL A 241 19.82 -8.93 18.19
C VAL A 241 20.33 -9.75 17.01
N PHE A 242 19.49 -10.01 16.00
CA PHE A 242 19.92 -10.68 14.77
C PHE A 242 21.11 -9.96 14.10
N LYS A 243 21.00 -8.64 13.87
CA LYS A 243 22.07 -7.84 13.24
C LYS A 243 23.34 -7.81 14.08
N PHE A 244 23.20 -7.72 15.40
CA PHE A 244 24.31 -7.74 16.35
C PHE A 244 25.08 -9.06 16.29
N LEU A 245 24.36 -10.20 16.38
CA LEU A 245 24.95 -11.54 16.29
C LEU A 245 25.62 -11.76 14.92
N LEU A 246 25.01 -11.23 13.85
CA LEU A 246 25.57 -11.30 12.51
C LEU A 246 26.88 -10.49 12.39
N CYS A 247 26.96 -9.30 13.00
CA CYS A 247 28.20 -8.52 13.07
C CYS A 247 29.29 -9.23 13.88
N GLU A 248 28.92 -9.86 15.00
CA GLU A 248 29.84 -10.61 15.85
C GLU A 248 30.40 -11.84 15.12
N LYS A 249 29.54 -12.57 14.39
CA LYS A 249 29.92 -13.70 13.56
C LYS A 249 30.85 -13.30 12.42
N LEU A 250 30.53 -12.21 11.71
CA LEU A 250 31.38 -11.66 10.64
C LEU A 250 32.71 -11.09 11.16
N SER A 251 32.76 -10.65 12.42
CA SER A 251 34.00 -10.22 13.08
C SER A 251 34.91 -11.39 13.47
N GLY A 252 34.49 -12.64 13.24
CA GLY A 252 35.26 -13.84 13.59
C GLY A 252 35.48 -14.04 15.08
N ARG A 253 34.72 -13.32 15.93
CA ARG A 253 34.95 -13.23 17.38
C ARG A 253 34.15 -14.26 18.16
N SER A 254 33.14 -14.87 17.53
CA SER A 254 32.27 -15.89 18.12
C SER A 254 32.31 -17.21 17.32
N THR A 255 32.34 -18.34 18.05
CA THR A 255 32.21 -19.70 17.49
C THR A 255 30.77 -20.08 17.19
N LEU A 256 29.82 -19.13 17.27
CA LEU A 256 28.39 -19.36 17.09
C LEU A 256 28.07 -19.98 15.72
N GLU A 257 27.22 -21.00 15.68
CA GLU A 257 26.74 -21.54 14.41
C GLU A 257 25.75 -20.60 13.72
N TYR A 258 25.60 -20.71 12.39
CA TYR A 258 24.62 -19.90 11.64
C TYR A 258 23.17 -20.16 12.09
N SER A 259 22.91 -21.34 12.65
CA SER A 259 21.65 -21.72 13.29
C SER A 259 21.30 -20.80 14.46
N GLU A 260 22.26 -20.49 15.32
CA GLU A 260 22.09 -19.61 16.47
C GLU A 260 21.94 -18.14 16.06
N VAL A 261 22.71 -17.71 15.05
CA VAL A 261 22.61 -16.34 14.51
C VAL A 261 21.23 -16.09 13.90
N LEU A 262 20.60 -17.09 13.27
CA LEU A 262 19.28 -16.98 12.65
C LEU A 262 18.10 -17.17 13.62
N ALA A 263 18.34 -17.64 14.85
CA ALA A 263 17.29 -17.91 15.82
C ALA A 263 16.34 -16.72 16.09
N PRO A 264 16.81 -15.46 16.21
CA PRO A 264 15.91 -14.32 16.41
C PRO A 264 14.96 -14.08 15.22
N VAL A 265 15.37 -14.40 13.99
CA VAL A 265 14.51 -14.28 12.79
C VAL A 265 13.42 -15.35 12.79
N PHE A 266 13.74 -16.55 13.23
CA PHE A 266 12.76 -17.63 13.34
C PHE A 266 11.68 -17.31 14.38
N ILE A 267 12.08 -16.78 15.54
CA ILE A 267 11.15 -16.29 16.57
C ILE A 267 10.31 -15.14 16.02
N LEU A 268 10.91 -14.24 15.22
CA LEU A 268 10.19 -13.14 14.57
C LEU A 268 9.10 -13.64 13.61
N LEU A 269 9.41 -14.64 12.80
CA LEU A 269 8.46 -15.25 11.87
C LEU A 269 7.29 -15.90 12.60
N GLN A 270 7.53 -16.57 13.73
CA GLN A 270 6.46 -17.12 14.56
C GLN A 270 5.61 -16.05 15.26
N LEU A 271 6.22 -14.91 15.59
CA LEU A 271 5.50 -13.80 16.22
C LEU A 271 4.59 -13.09 15.21
N VAL A 272 4.91 -13.11 13.92
CA VAL A 272 4.12 -12.48 12.85
C VAL A 272 3.05 -13.40 12.24
N ALA A 273 3.25 -14.72 12.29
CA ALA A 273 2.33 -15.73 11.73
C ALA A 273 1.09 -15.97 12.61
#